data_AF-A0A7Y5HI06-F1
#
_entry.id   AF-A0A7Y5HI06-F1
#
_cell.length_a   1.000
_cell.length_b   1.000
_cell.length_c   1.000
_cell.angle_alpha   90.00
_cell.angle_beta   90.00
_cell.angle_gamma   90.00
#
_symmetry.space_group_name_H-M   'P 1'
#
loop_
_entity.id
_entity.type
_entity.pdbx_description
1 polymer ?
#
loop_
_entity_poly.entity_id
_entity_poly.type
_entity_poly.pdbx_seq_one_letter_code
_entity_poly.pdbx_strand_id
1 'polypeptide(L)'
;MSIANWAENKILDALFNNVSLAVAQPYVSLHTADPGETGVNEVGGGSYARQAASFGAAASGQVQNDANIDFTGMPAVTVVGFGIWDALSGGNCLWTGWLSTVVRAFVADDLAGDTIRSPGHGFVNDDRVAFEAEDVGTLPTGLSAGTLYWVVNAATDTFKVSTSQGGSAVDITAVGSGKVRKVVAKTMNAGDTFRFATGNLTLPLF
;
A
#
# COMPACT_ATOMS: atom_id res chain seq x y z
N MET A 1 -1.77 4.19 2.27
CA MET A 1 -2.64 4.58 1.13
C MET A 1 -2.41 6.04 0.93
N SER A 2 -2.27 6.49 -0.31
CA SER A 2 -2.06 7.90 -0.64
C SER A 2 -3.01 8.29 -1.77
N ILE A 3 -3.48 9.53 -1.75
CA ILE A 3 -4.08 10.13 -2.93
C ILE A 3 -2.94 10.33 -3.92
N ALA A 4 -3.15 9.98 -5.18
CA ALA A 4 -2.12 10.17 -6.18
C ALA A 4 -1.89 11.67 -6.43
N ASN A 5 -0.64 12.06 -6.72
CA ASN A 5 -0.25 13.45 -7.01
C ASN A 5 -1.22 14.18 -7.97
N TRP A 6 -1.70 13.48 -9.00
CA TRP A 6 -2.65 14.06 -9.95
C TRP A 6 -3.99 14.40 -9.28
N ALA A 7 -4.53 13.48 -8.48
CA ALA A 7 -5.82 13.67 -7.81
C ALA A 7 -5.73 14.72 -6.70
N GLU A 8 -4.62 14.80 -5.97
CA GLU A 8 -4.39 15.88 -4.99
C GLU A 8 -4.52 17.25 -5.64
N ASN A 9 -3.78 17.47 -6.74
CA ASN A 9 -3.85 18.72 -7.49
C ASN A 9 -5.26 19.01 -8.02
N LYS A 10 -5.97 17.99 -8.51
CA LYS A 10 -7.35 18.16 -8.99
C LYS A 10 -8.35 18.46 -7.88
N ILE A 11 -8.17 17.89 -6.70
CA ILE A 11 -8.96 18.21 -5.52
C ILE A 11 -8.69 19.67 -5.12
N LEU A 12 -7.43 20.11 -5.09
CA LEU A 12 -7.06 21.49 -4.80
C LEU A 12 -7.66 22.47 -5.83
N ASP A 13 -7.58 22.16 -7.12
CA ASP A 13 -8.19 22.96 -8.19
C ASP A 13 -9.72 23.05 -8.04
N ALA A 14 -10.37 21.95 -7.66
CA ALA A 14 -11.81 21.93 -7.47
C ALA A 14 -12.25 22.76 -6.25
N LEU A 15 -11.50 22.67 -5.15
CA LEU A 15 -11.81 23.38 -3.91
C LEU A 15 -11.52 24.88 -3.99
N PHE A 16 -10.40 25.26 -4.63
CA PHE A 16 -9.86 26.61 -4.53
C PHE A 16 -9.86 27.39 -5.85
N ASN A 17 -9.94 26.70 -7.00
CA ASN A 17 -9.81 27.33 -8.32
C ASN A 17 -11.07 27.21 -9.18
N ASN A 18 -12.21 26.76 -8.62
CA ASN A 18 -13.49 26.62 -9.32
C ASN A 18 -13.39 25.75 -10.60
N VAL A 19 -12.59 24.69 -10.55
CA VAL A 19 -12.44 23.72 -11.65
C VAL A 19 -13.27 22.48 -11.36
N SER A 20 -14.00 21.97 -12.35
CA SER A 20 -14.74 20.72 -12.17
C SER A 20 -13.79 19.52 -12.06
N LEU A 21 -13.97 18.70 -11.02
CA LEU A 21 -13.40 17.36 -10.90
C LEU A 21 -14.52 16.34 -11.12
N ALA A 22 -14.38 15.50 -12.15
CA ALA A 22 -15.31 14.42 -12.45
C ALA A 22 -14.56 13.16 -12.89
N VAL A 23 -14.94 12.02 -12.33
CA VAL A 23 -14.46 10.69 -12.74
C VAL A 23 -15.68 9.90 -13.19
N ALA A 24 -15.80 9.64 -14.49
CA ALA A 24 -17.00 9.02 -15.06
C ALA A 24 -17.14 7.55 -14.65
N GLN A 25 -16.03 6.82 -14.60
CA GLN A 25 -15.98 5.41 -14.21
C GLN A 25 -14.63 5.15 -13.52
N PRO A 26 -14.61 4.83 -12.22
CA PRO A 26 -13.38 4.42 -11.56
C PRO A 26 -13.04 2.97 -11.92
N TYR A 27 -11.75 2.69 -12.01
CA TYR A 27 -11.19 1.36 -12.26
C TYR A 27 -10.17 0.99 -11.19
N VAL A 28 -10.11 -0.28 -10.81
CA VAL A 28 -9.14 -0.80 -9.83
C VAL A 28 -8.05 -1.58 -10.56
N SER A 29 -6.81 -1.33 -10.18
CA SER A 29 -5.63 -2.13 -10.55
C SER A 29 -5.06 -2.89 -9.36
N LEU A 30 -4.25 -3.91 -9.63
CA LEU A 30 -3.46 -4.66 -8.65
C LEU A 30 -1.97 -4.42 -8.91
N HIS A 31 -1.14 -4.47 -7.88
CA HIS A 31 0.29 -4.15 -7.97
C HIS A 31 1.17 -5.21 -7.31
N THR A 32 2.34 -5.49 -7.90
CA THR A 32 3.31 -6.49 -7.40
C THR A 32 4.38 -5.92 -6.48
N ALA A 33 4.52 -4.60 -6.44
CA ALA A 33 5.38 -3.85 -5.51
C ALA A 33 4.67 -2.54 -5.14
N ASP A 34 5.38 -1.61 -4.51
CA ASP A 34 4.81 -0.30 -4.15
C ASP A 34 4.18 0.39 -5.37
N PRO A 35 2.86 0.68 -5.37
CA PRO A 35 2.26 1.46 -6.44
C PRO A 35 2.77 2.92 -6.52
N GLY A 36 3.42 3.43 -5.47
CA GLY A 36 3.79 4.84 -5.36
C GLY A 36 2.56 5.73 -5.50
N GLU A 37 2.75 6.94 -6.01
CA GLU A 37 1.64 7.90 -6.23
C GLU A 37 1.27 8.04 -7.71
N THR A 38 1.84 7.19 -8.56
CA THR A 38 1.62 7.18 -10.01
C THR A 38 1.07 5.84 -10.50
N GLY A 39 0.89 4.87 -9.60
CA GLY A 39 0.37 3.54 -9.93
C GLY A 39 1.38 2.69 -10.71
N VAL A 40 2.68 2.79 -10.38
CA VAL A 40 3.73 1.92 -10.96
C VAL A 40 3.60 0.48 -10.46
N ASN A 41 4.33 -0.46 -11.05
CA ASN A 41 4.31 -1.88 -10.64
C ASN A 41 2.93 -2.55 -10.77
N GLU A 42 2.07 -2.04 -11.66
CA GLU A 42 0.80 -2.68 -11.99
C GLU A 42 1.04 -4.10 -12.52
N VAL A 43 0.21 -5.05 -12.08
CA VAL A 43 0.24 -6.44 -12.57
C VAL A 43 0.11 -6.45 -14.09
N GLY A 44 0.87 -7.32 -14.75
CA GLY A 44 0.76 -7.55 -16.19
C GLY A 44 0.74 -9.04 -16.52
N GLY A 45 0.35 -9.35 -17.76
CA GLY A 45 0.31 -10.72 -18.28
C GLY A 45 -0.98 -11.49 -17.96
N GLY A 46 -1.12 -12.67 -18.58
CA GLY A 46 -2.33 -13.47 -18.49
C GLY A 46 -3.55 -12.72 -19.03
N SER A 47 -4.69 -12.84 -18.34
CA SER A 47 -5.93 -12.12 -18.66
C SER A 47 -6.14 -10.87 -17.79
N TYR A 48 -5.11 -10.42 -17.06
CA TYR A 48 -5.23 -9.27 -16.19
C TYR A 48 -5.57 -7.99 -16.98
N ALA A 49 -6.59 -7.29 -16.50
CA ALA A 49 -6.93 -5.92 -16.86
C ALA A 49 -7.50 -5.22 -15.62
N ARG A 50 -7.44 -3.88 -15.59
CA ARG A 50 -8.14 -3.11 -14.55
C ARG A 50 -9.62 -3.44 -14.57
N GLN A 51 -10.24 -3.50 -13.40
CA GLN A 51 -11.65 -3.83 -13.27
C GLN A 51 -12.44 -2.55 -13.01
N ALA A 52 -13.56 -2.36 -13.72
CA ALA A 52 -14.49 -1.28 -13.39
C ALA A 52 -15.00 -1.49 -11.96
N ALA A 53 -15.04 -0.41 -11.18
CA ALA A 53 -15.52 -0.43 -9.82
C ALA A 53 -16.69 0.53 -9.63
N SER A 54 -17.54 0.20 -8.68
CA SER A 54 -18.59 1.10 -8.19
C SER A 54 -18.36 1.32 -6.71
N PHE A 55 -18.60 2.56 -6.27
CA PHE A 55 -18.43 2.98 -4.89
C PHE A 55 -19.73 3.59 -4.40
N GLY A 56 -20.12 3.25 -3.18
CA GLY A 56 -21.27 3.84 -2.53
C GLY A 56 -21.07 5.32 -2.22
N ALA A 57 -22.12 5.95 -1.67
CA ALA A 57 -22.06 7.34 -1.23
C ALA A 57 -20.95 7.56 -0.18
N ALA A 58 -20.21 8.65 -0.32
CA ALA A 58 -19.21 9.04 0.67
C ALA A 58 -19.89 9.41 2.00
N ALA A 59 -19.31 8.95 3.10
CA ALA A 59 -19.73 9.30 4.45
C ALA A 59 -18.51 9.32 5.37
N SER A 60 -18.50 10.23 6.34
CA SER A 60 -17.43 10.34 7.35
C SER A 60 -16.00 10.40 6.77
N GLY A 61 -15.84 10.99 5.58
CA GLY A 61 -14.54 11.12 4.92
C GLY A 61 -14.04 9.88 4.17
N GLN A 62 -14.89 8.86 3.93
CA GLN A 62 -14.51 7.67 3.19
C GLN A 62 -15.59 7.18 2.21
N VAL A 63 -15.17 6.38 1.23
CA VAL A 63 -16.05 5.58 0.35
C VAL A 63 -15.68 4.11 0.42
N GLN A 64 -16.63 3.23 0.08
CA GLN A 64 -16.42 1.79 -0.02
C GLN A 64 -16.99 1.26 -1.33
N ASN A 65 -16.37 0.22 -1.89
CA ASN A 65 -16.92 -0.46 -3.05
C ASN A 65 -18.29 -1.08 -2.71
N ASP A 66 -19.30 -0.87 -3.56
CA ASP A 66 -20.67 -1.36 -3.35
C ASP A 66 -20.99 -2.64 -4.13
N ALA A 67 -20.05 -3.09 -4.97
CA ALA A 67 -20.11 -4.35 -5.71
C ALA A 67 -18.77 -5.11 -5.60
N ASN A 68 -18.81 -6.42 -5.86
CA ASN A 68 -17.59 -7.23 -5.99
C ASN A 68 -16.75 -6.71 -7.18
N ILE A 69 -15.44 -6.65 -6.98
CA ILE A 69 -14.46 -6.31 -8.00
C ILE A 69 -13.57 -7.53 -8.18
N ASP A 70 -13.73 -8.20 -9.32
CA ASP A 70 -13.17 -9.53 -9.57
C ASP A 70 -12.14 -9.49 -10.70
N PHE A 71 -10.90 -9.85 -10.36
CA PHE A 71 -9.83 -10.10 -11.32
C PHE A 71 -9.75 -11.60 -11.55
N THR A 72 -10.41 -12.07 -12.61
CA THR A 72 -10.41 -13.50 -12.97
C THR A 72 -9.25 -13.84 -13.90
N GLY A 73 -8.79 -15.09 -13.89
CA GLY A 73 -7.70 -15.52 -14.78
C GLY A 73 -6.37 -14.83 -14.49
N MET A 74 -6.07 -14.62 -13.19
CA MET A 74 -4.84 -13.95 -12.76
C MET A 74 -3.60 -14.69 -13.26
N PRO A 75 -2.52 -13.98 -13.63
CA PRO A 75 -1.21 -14.59 -13.79
C PRO A 75 -0.67 -15.08 -12.43
N ALA A 76 0.35 -15.95 -12.46
CA ALA A 76 1.06 -16.34 -11.24
C ALA A 76 1.93 -15.17 -10.76
N VAL A 77 1.48 -14.45 -9.74
CA VAL A 77 2.13 -13.25 -9.19
C VAL A 77 1.84 -13.12 -7.70
N THR A 78 2.58 -12.27 -7.00
CA THR A 78 2.20 -11.84 -5.64
C THR A 78 1.70 -10.41 -5.69
N VAL A 79 0.46 -10.21 -5.27
CA VAL A 79 -0.19 -8.90 -5.19
C VAL A 79 0.03 -8.31 -3.80
N VAL A 80 0.45 -7.06 -3.75
CA VAL A 80 0.79 -6.36 -2.50
C VAL A 80 0.07 -5.02 -2.34
N GLY A 81 -0.52 -4.51 -3.42
CA GLY A 81 -1.23 -3.24 -3.43
C GLY A 81 -2.29 -3.14 -4.52
N PHE A 82 -2.99 -2.02 -4.52
CA PHE A 82 -4.01 -1.65 -5.47
C PHE A 82 -3.84 -0.19 -5.90
N GLY A 83 -4.44 0.15 -7.04
CA GLY A 83 -4.57 1.53 -7.52
C GLY A 83 -5.99 1.79 -7.98
N ILE A 84 -6.39 3.06 -7.98
CA ILE A 84 -7.67 3.55 -8.50
C ILE A 84 -7.36 4.47 -9.67
N TRP A 85 -8.06 4.29 -10.79
CA TRP A 85 -7.81 5.00 -12.04
C TRP A 85 -9.10 5.56 -12.63
N ASP A 86 -8.98 6.61 -13.43
CA ASP A 86 -10.08 7.18 -14.21
C ASP A 86 -10.33 6.47 -15.56
N ALA A 87 -9.49 5.49 -15.91
CA ALA A 87 -9.57 4.78 -17.18
C ALA A 87 -9.14 3.30 -17.06
N LEU A 88 -9.72 2.45 -17.94
CA LEU A 88 -9.42 1.03 -18.05
C LEU A 88 -7.95 0.75 -18.40
N SER A 89 -7.33 1.65 -19.19
CA SER A 89 -5.93 1.58 -19.59
C SER A 89 -5.38 3.00 -19.76
N GLY A 90 -4.14 3.24 -19.36
CA GLY A 90 -3.59 4.60 -19.32
C GLY A 90 -4.30 5.44 -18.26
N GLY A 91 -4.72 6.66 -18.61
CA GLY A 91 -5.42 7.55 -17.69
C GLY A 91 -4.56 8.05 -16.53
N ASN A 92 -5.22 8.62 -15.53
CA ASN A 92 -4.61 9.18 -14.34
C ASN A 92 -4.85 8.27 -13.14
N CYS A 93 -3.78 8.02 -12.38
CA CYS A 93 -3.90 7.39 -11.08
C CYS A 93 -4.56 8.39 -10.13
N LEU A 94 -5.56 7.91 -9.39
CA LEU A 94 -6.39 8.69 -8.46
C LEU A 94 -6.01 8.40 -7.01
N TRP A 95 -5.79 7.12 -6.71
CA TRP A 95 -5.51 6.64 -5.36
C TRP A 95 -4.62 5.42 -5.43
N THR A 96 -3.75 5.22 -4.46
CA THR A 96 -2.98 3.98 -4.32
C THR A 96 -2.98 3.47 -2.89
N GLY A 97 -2.80 2.17 -2.75
CA GLY A 97 -2.79 1.55 -1.44
C GLY A 97 -2.06 0.23 -1.38
N TRP A 98 -1.41 -0.01 -0.25
CA TRP A 98 -0.97 -1.34 0.13
C TRP A 98 -2.16 -2.16 0.60
N LEU A 99 -2.17 -3.46 0.27
CA LEU A 99 -3.01 -4.43 0.97
C LEU A 99 -2.46 -4.54 2.39
N SER A 100 -3.14 -3.94 3.35
CA SER A 100 -2.60 -3.75 4.70
C SER A 100 -3.69 -3.86 5.74
N THR A 101 -3.33 -4.40 6.90
CA THR A 101 -4.24 -4.58 8.04
C THR A 101 -3.85 -3.76 9.27
N VAL A 102 -2.59 -3.34 9.34
CA VAL A 102 -2.01 -2.67 10.51
C VAL A 102 -0.99 -1.65 10.05
N VAL A 103 -1.10 -0.43 10.58
CA VAL A 103 -0.08 0.61 10.49
C VAL A 103 0.28 1.06 11.91
N ARG A 104 1.57 1.24 12.18
CA ARG A 104 2.11 1.67 13.47
C ARG A 104 3.22 2.68 13.27
N ALA A 105 3.34 3.62 14.19
CA ALA A 105 4.54 4.45 14.27
C ALA A 105 5.72 3.59 14.78
N PHE A 106 6.94 3.93 14.37
CA PHE A 106 8.16 3.31 14.86
C PHE A 106 9.27 4.35 15.05
N VAL A 107 10.26 3.98 15.85
CA VAL A 107 11.54 4.66 15.97
C VAL A 107 12.65 3.61 15.86
N ALA A 108 13.70 3.89 15.11
CA ALA A 108 14.95 3.13 15.14
C ALA A 108 16.04 4.04 15.70
N ASP A 109 16.36 3.82 16.98
CA ASP A 109 17.36 4.56 17.76
C ASP A 109 18.55 3.68 18.19
N ASP A 110 18.54 2.39 17.82
CA ASP A 110 19.56 1.39 18.14
C ASP A 110 20.36 0.96 16.90
N LEU A 111 21.49 1.63 16.65
CA LEU A 111 22.40 1.33 15.52
C LEU A 111 23.31 0.11 15.78
N ALA A 112 23.45 -0.33 17.03
CA ALA A 112 24.31 -1.46 17.36
C ALA A 112 23.55 -2.79 17.26
N GLY A 113 22.27 -2.75 17.61
CA GLY A 113 21.37 -3.89 17.55
C GLY A 113 20.42 -3.88 16.37
N ASP A 114 20.39 -2.87 15.50
CA ASP A 114 19.45 -2.76 14.37
C ASP A 114 17.98 -2.90 14.79
N THR A 115 17.67 -2.51 16.03
CA THR A 115 16.36 -2.74 16.63
C THR A 115 15.40 -1.62 16.23
N ILE A 116 14.23 -2.01 15.75
CA ILE A 116 13.11 -1.10 15.48
C ILE A 116 12.12 -1.20 16.64
N ARG A 117 11.84 -0.07 17.29
CA ARG A 117 10.89 0.02 18.39
C ARG A 117 9.53 0.53 17.88
N SER A 118 8.50 -0.27 18.09
CA SER A 118 7.10 0.06 17.75
C SER A 118 6.18 -0.60 18.78
N PRO A 119 5.84 0.08 19.89
CA PRO A 119 5.09 -0.56 20.98
C PRO A 119 3.76 -1.18 20.53
N GLY A 120 3.47 -2.40 20.99
CA GLY A 120 2.23 -3.12 20.69
C GLY A 120 1.97 -3.33 19.19
N HIS A 121 3.03 -3.52 18.39
CA HIS A 121 2.91 -3.63 16.94
C HIS A 121 2.15 -4.89 16.49
N GLY A 122 2.27 -6.00 17.23
CA GLY A 122 1.57 -7.26 16.94
C GLY A 122 2.07 -7.99 15.69
N PHE A 123 3.27 -7.63 15.19
CA PHE A 123 3.92 -8.34 14.10
C PHE A 123 4.62 -9.59 14.63
N VAL A 124 4.68 -10.61 13.80
CA VAL A 124 5.40 -11.86 14.07
C VAL A 124 6.50 -12.05 13.03
N ASN A 125 7.46 -12.94 13.31
CA ASN A 125 8.48 -13.30 12.32
C ASN A 125 7.79 -13.80 11.03
N ASP A 126 8.43 -13.51 9.89
CA ASP A 126 7.94 -13.76 8.54
C ASP A 126 6.73 -12.91 8.09
N ASP A 127 6.26 -11.96 8.91
CA ASP A 127 5.37 -10.92 8.40
C ASP A 127 6.10 -10.04 7.37
N ARG A 128 5.37 -9.63 6.34
CA ARG A 128 5.85 -8.64 5.36
C ARG A 128 5.52 -7.24 5.86
N VAL A 129 6.51 -6.36 5.85
CA VAL A 129 6.33 -4.95 6.22
C VAL A 129 6.91 -4.01 5.18
N ALA A 130 6.31 -2.83 5.07
CA ALA A 130 6.86 -1.69 4.32
C ALA A 130 6.94 -0.48 5.24
N PHE A 131 7.91 0.40 4.96
CA PHE A 131 8.14 1.61 5.72
C PHE A 131 7.77 2.84 4.90
N GLU A 132 7.25 3.86 5.57
CA GLU A 132 6.87 5.15 5.02
C GLU A 132 7.38 6.24 5.96
N ALA A 133 7.90 7.33 5.39
CA ALA A 133 8.24 8.52 6.18
C ALA A 133 6.97 9.14 6.79
N GLU A 134 7.11 9.77 7.95
CA GLU A 134 6.10 10.74 8.41
C GLU A 134 6.45 12.12 7.85
N ASP A 135 5.49 13.05 7.81
CA ASP A 135 5.65 14.39 7.20
C ASP A 135 6.87 15.19 7.72
N VAL A 136 7.43 14.79 8.87
CA VAL A 136 8.62 15.39 9.49
C VAL A 136 9.66 14.36 9.95
N GLY A 137 9.48 13.08 9.63
CA GLY A 137 10.37 11.98 10.04
C GLY A 137 11.24 11.49 8.89
N THR A 138 12.55 11.39 9.10
CA THR A 138 13.46 10.74 8.15
C THR A 138 13.50 9.24 8.45
N LEU A 139 13.31 8.41 7.43
CA LEU A 139 13.50 6.96 7.58
C LEU A 139 14.95 6.65 7.98
N PRO A 140 15.18 5.66 8.86
CA PRO A 140 16.53 5.22 9.22
C PRO A 140 17.35 4.80 7.98
N THR A 141 18.63 5.16 7.93
CA THR A 141 19.50 4.69 6.83
C THR A 141 19.66 3.18 6.92
N GLY A 142 19.45 2.50 5.80
CA GLY A 142 19.33 1.03 5.72
C GLY A 142 17.92 0.61 5.34
N LEU A 143 16.92 1.44 5.65
CA LEU A 143 15.53 1.25 5.24
C LEU A 143 15.18 2.20 4.10
N SER A 144 14.41 1.70 3.15
CA SER A 144 13.92 2.46 2.01
C SER A 144 12.39 2.43 1.97
N ALA A 145 11.78 3.59 1.72
CA ALA A 145 10.35 3.70 1.52
C ALA A 145 9.90 2.76 0.39
N GLY A 146 8.72 2.17 0.55
CA GLY A 146 8.14 1.30 -0.48
C GLY A 146 8.79 -0.07 -0.67
N THR A 147 9.92 -0.34 -0.01
CA THR A 147 10.59 -1.64 -0.07
C THR A 147 9.92 -2.61 0.91
N LEU A 148 9.66 -3.83 0.46
CA LEU A 148 9.14 -4.91 1.31
C LEU A 148 10.28 -5.60 2.05
N TYR A 149 10.13 -5.70 3.35
CA TYR A 149 11.02 -6.45 4.24
C TYR A 149 10.27 -7.56 4.95
N TRP A 150 11.02 -8.53 5.46
CA TRP A 150 10.53 -9.58 6.35
C TRP A 150 10.83 -9.21 7.80
N VAL A 151 9.85 -9.34 8.67
CA VAL A 151 10.04 -9.19 10.12
C VAL A 151 10.87 -10.38 10.63
N VAL A 152 11.92 -10.08 11.39
CA VAL A 152 12.75 -11.06 12.11
C VAL A 152 12.99 -10.59 13.55
N ASN A 153 13.29 -11.53 14.45
CA ASN A 153 13.51 -11.27 15.87
C ASN A 153 12.40 -10.43 16.54
N ALA A 154 11.13 -10.68 16.18
CA ALA A 154 9.99 -9.98 16.77
C ALA A 154 9.83 -10.29 18.27
N ALA A 155 9.61 -9.22 19.04
CA ALA A 155 9.15 -9.23 20.43
C ALA A 155 7.85 -8.41 20.52
N THR A 156 7.39 -8.07 21.73
CA THR A 156 6.12 -7.35 21.92
C THR A 156 6.15 -5.92 21.37
N ASP A 157 7.26 -5.22 21.60
CA ASP A 157 7.41 -3.78 21.33
C ASP A 157 8.58 -3.47 20.37
N THR A 158 9.29 -4.50 19.93
CA THR A 158 10.48 -4.38 19.09
C THR A 158 10.54 -5.49 18.06
N PHE A 159 11.19 -5.21 16.95
CA PHE A 159 11.50 -6.19 15.91
C PHE A 159 12.73 -5.73 15.12
N LYS A 160 13.24 -6.60 14.24
CA LYS A 160 14.19 -6.25 13.20
C LYS A 160 13.61 -6.62 11.84
N VAL A 161 14.29 -6.26 10.76
CA VAL A 161 13.85 -6.61 9.40
C VAL A 161 14.96 -7.18 8.55
N SER A 162 14.61 -8.01 7.57
CA SER A 162 15.51 -8.61 6.58
C SER A 162 14.97 -8.40 5.16
N THR A 163 15.86 -8.37 4.16
CA THR A 163 15.48 -8.37 2.74
C THR A 163 15.09 -9.76 2.23
N SER A 164 15.35 -10.81 3.02
CA SER A 164 15.02 -12.20 2.70
C SER A 164 14.29 -12.88 3.85
N GLN A 165 13.45 -13.86 3.54
CA GLN A 165 12.66 -14.56 4.56
C GLN A 165 13.58 -15.34 5.50
N GLY A 166 13.40 -15.18 6.81
CA GLY A 166 14.30 -15.78 7.82
C GLY A 166 15.77 -15.33 7.72
N GLY A 167 16.08 -14.28 6.96
CA GLY A 167 17.46 -13.82 6.73
C GLY A 167 18.04 -12.98 7.86
N SER A 168 19.28 -12.54 7.65
CA SER A 168 19.97 -11.61 8.57
C SER A 168 19.28 -10.25 8.63
N ALA A 169 19.40 -9.58 9.78
CA ALA A 169 18.89 -8.23 9.95
C ALA A 169 19.57 -7.25 8.98
N VAL A 170 18.80 -6.27 8.49
CA VAL A 170 19.29 -5.10 7.77
C VAL A 170 20.07 -4.23 8.75
N ASP A 171 21.26 -3.80 8.33
CA ASP A 171 22.14 -2.90 9.07
C ASP A 171 21.57 -1.46 9.05
N ILE A 172 21.26 -0.92 10.23
CA ILE A 172 20.75 0.44 10.41
C ILE A 172 21.94 1.36 10.75
N THR A 173 22.27 2.25 9.82
CA THR A 173 23.49 3.09 9.92
C THR A 173 23.20 4.55 10.29
N ALA A 174 21.94 4.95 10.35
CA ALA A 174 21.52 6.23 10.93
C ALA A 174 20.12 6.12 11.53
N VAL A 175 19.90 6.84 12.63
CA VAL A 175 18.62 6.84 13.36
C VAL A 175 17.51 7.48 12.54
N GLY A 176 16.27 7.10 12.83
CA GLY A 176 15.11 7.65 12.14
C GLY A 176 13.79 7.17 12.71
N SER A 177 12.70 7.66 12.15
CA SER A 177 11.34 7.31 12.55
C SER A 177 10.39 7.37 11.35
N GLY A 178 9.22 6.77 11.52
CA GLY A 178 8.18 6.82 10.50
C GLY A 178 7.03 5.89 10.83
N LYS A 179 6.30 5.49 9.79
CA LYS A 179 5.25 4.48 9.88
C LYS A 179 5.75 3.17 9.28
N VAL A 180 5.41 2.07 9.95
CA VAL A 180 5.57 0.71 9.44
C VAL A 180 4.19 0.13 9.23
N ARG A 181 3.98 -0.50 8.08
CA ARG A 181 2.74 -1.18 7.75
C ARG A 181 2.98 -2.66 7.56
N LYS A 182 2.08 -3.48 8.11
CA LYS A 182 1.99 -4.89 7.73
C LYS A 182 1.34 -4.97 6.36
N VAL A 183 2.03 -5.60 5.42
CA VAL A 183 1.56 -5.83 4.06
C VAL A 183 1.04 -7.26 3.95
N VAL A 184 -0.23 -7.40 3.59
CA VAL A 184 -0.88 -8.69 3.33
C VAL A 184 -0.61 -9.07 1.88
N ALA A 185 0.59 -9.60 1.63
CA ALA A 185 0.96 -10.11 0.33
C ALA A 185 0.08 -11.32 -0.03
N LYS A 186 -0.59 -11.24 -1.18
CA LYS A 186 -1.46 -12.30 -1.69
C LYS A 186 -0.81 -12.97 -2.89
N THR A 187 -0.27 -14.17 -2.70
CA THR A 187 0.21 -15.00 -3.80
C THR A 187 -0.98 -15.58 -4.58
N MET A 188 -0.93 -15.40 -5.89
CA MET A 188 -1.89 -15.89 -6.87
C MET A 188 -1.20 -16.94 -7.73
N ASN A 189 -1.89 -18.03 -8.01
CA ASN A 189 -1.52 -18.98 -9.06
C ASN A 189 -2.17 -18.57 -10.38
N ALA A 190 -1.65 -19.12 -11.49
CA ALA A 190 -2.25 -18.91 -12.80
C ALA A 190 -3.69 -19.44 -12.82
N GLY A 191 -4.63 -18.58 -13.21
CA GLY A 191 -6.06 -18.91 -13.28
C GLY A 191 -6.87 -18.57 -12.03
N ASP A 192 -6.22 -18.19 -10.93
CA ASP A 192 -6.93 -17.79 -9.71
C ASP A 192 -7.79 -16.53 -9.92
N THR A 193 -8.74 -16.31 -9.03
CA THR A 193 -9.49 -15.04 -8.94
C THR A 193 -9.07 -14.25 -7.72
N PHE A 194 -8.60 -13.02 -7.93
CA PHE A 194 -8.48 -12.04 -6.85
C PHE A 194 -9.80 -11.25 -6.76
N ARG A 195 -10.33 -11.08 -5.55
CA ARG A 195 -11.60 -10.39 -5.33
C ARG A 195 -11.48 -9.38 -4.20
N PHE A 196 -11.89 -8.14 -4.47
CA PHE A 196 -12.41 -7.26 -3.43
C PHE A 196 -13.91 -7.49 -3.33
N ALA A 197 -14.37 -8.15 -2.26
CA ALA A 197 -15.81 -8.32 -2.04
C ALA A 197 -16.44 -6.96 -1.75
N THR A 198 -17.76 -6.82 -1.97
CA THR A 198 -18.51 -5.61 -1.56
C THR A 198 -18.15 -5.19 -0.14
N GLY A 199 -17.79 -3.91 0.04
CA GLY A 199 -17.40 -3.31 1.33
C GLY A 199 -15.95 -3.53 1.75
N ASN A 200 -15.16 -4.33 1.03
CA ASN A 200 -13.80 -4.70 1.44
C ASN A 200 -12.69 -3.79 0.86
N LEU A 201 -13.02 -2.82 0.03
CA LEU A 201 -12.12 -1.77 -0.44
C LEU A 201 -12.63 -0.42 0.09
N THR A 202 -11.99 0.07 1.15
CA THR A 202 -12.30 1.36 1.77
C THR A 202 -11.25 2.38 1.38
N LEU A 203 -11.68 3.55 0.89
CA LEU A 203 -10.82 4.67 0.52
C LEU A 203 -11.13 5.88 1.42
N PRO A 204 -10.34 6.08 2.49
CA PRO A 204 -10.49 7.23 3.39
C PRO A 204 -9.65 8.43 2.92
N LEU A 205 -10.15 9.65 3.10
CA LEU A 205 -9.40 10.89 2.87
C LEU A 205 -8.34 11.18 3.96
N PHE A 206 -8.45 10.56 5.14
CA PHE A 206 -7.59 10.74 6.30
C PHE A 206 -7.60 9.52 7.22
#